data_AF-R9SJP7-F1
#
_entry.id   AF-R9SJP7-F1
#
_cell.length_a   1.000
_cell.length_b   1.000
_cell.length_c   1.000
_cell.angle_alpha   90.00
_cell.angle_beta   90.00
_cell.angle_gamma   90.00
#
_symmetry.space_group_name_H-M   'P 1'
#
loop_
_entity.id
_entity.type
_entity.pdbx_description
1 polymer ?
#
loop_
_entity_poly.entity_id
_entity_poly.type
_entity_poly.pdbx_seq_one_letter_code
_entity_poly.pdbx_strand_id
1 'polypeptide(L)'
;MVQMTYQKRMQVYSIVFLFVMISLAIAPFYLGEPFTSENLATAVLVCLVGVAFPLVSYRPEWNKAMLFCEGILFAILGYMFLENPYNYVFLVFGIVLIAISILAYMKKLPPRLLGYFYHSSKKK
;
A
#
# COMPACT_ATOMS: atom_id res chain seq x y z
N MET A 1 28.67 -8.04 3.33
CA MET A 1 28.15 -7.84 4.70
C MET A 1 27.26 -6.60 4.84
N VAL A 2 27.61 -5.43 4.30
CA VAL A 2 26.81 -4.17 4.43
C VAL A 2 25.36 -4.31 3.92
N GLN A 3 25.16 -5.03 2.81
CA GLN A 3 23.83 -5.28 2.22
C GLN A 3 22.89 -6.12 3.11
N MET A 4 23.41 -7.04 3.94
CA MET A 4 22.59 -7.84 4.85
C MET A 4 22.10 -6.99 6.04
N THR A 5 22.93 -6.09 6.54
CA THR A 5 22.57 -5.18 7.63
C THR A 5 21.49 -4.19 7.19
N TYR A 6 21.54 -3.72 5.95
CA TYR A 6 20.54 -2.81 5.39
C TYR A 6 19.16 -3.46 5.27
N GLN A 7 19.06 -4.69 4.76
CA GLN A 7 17.77 -5.38 4.68
C GLN A 7 17.16 -5.67 6.05
N LYS A 8 17.98 -6.07 7.04
CA LYS A 8 17.50 -6.26 8.42
C LYS A 8 16.97 -4.96 9.04
N ARG A 9 17.66 -3.84 8.81
CA ARG A 9 17.20 -2.52 9.26
C ARG A 9 15.90 -2.09 8.57
N MET A 10 15.78 -2.32 7.25
CA MET A 10 14.56 -2.03 6.49
C MET A 10 13.35 -2.82 7.01
N GLN A 11 13.54 -4.10 7.35
CA GLN A 11 12.50 -4.92 7.96
C GLN A 11 12.05 -4.38 9.32
N VAL A 12 12.99 -3.97 10.18
CA VAL A 12 12.65 -3.33 11.46
C VAL A 12 11.88 -2.03 11.24
N TYR A 13 12.32 -1.17 10.32
CA TYR A 13 11.58 0.04 9.98
C TYR A 13 10.18 -0.26 9.44
N SER A 14 10.02 -1.35 8.68
CA SER A 14 8.71 -1.74 8.16
C SER A 14 7.73 -2.18 9.24
N ILE A 15 8.22 -2.82 10.30
CA ILE A 15 7.42 -3.17 11.47
C ILE A 15 7.06 -1.92 12.26
N VAL A 16 8.01 -1.02 12.51
CA VAL A 16 7.74 0.24 13.21
C VAL A 16 6.71 1.07 12.45
N PHE A 17 6.83 1.15 11.12
CA PHE A 17 5.87 1.82 10.26
C PHE A 17 4.46 1.22 10.35
N LEU A 18 4.36 -0.12 10.34
CA LEU A 18 3.08 -0.81 10.56
C LEU A 18 2.43 -0.40 11.88
N PHE A 19 3.19 -0.40 12.98
CA PHE A 19 2.68 0.01 14.28
C PHE A 19 2.18 1.45 14.27
N VAL A 20 2.97 2.38 13.70
CA VAL A 20 2.57 3.79 13.58
C VAL A 20 1.28 3.94 12.78
N MET A 21 1.16 3.24 11.64
CA MET A 21 -0.04 3.31 10.79
C MET A 21 -1.28 2.74 11.49
N ILE A 22 -1.17 1.60 12.18
CA ILE A 22 -2.28 1.04 12.96
C ILE A 22 -2.68 1.99 14.10
N SER A 23 -1.72 2.58 14.80
CA SER A 23 -2.01 3.56 15.85
C SER A 23 -2.75 4.78 15.29
N LEU A 24 -2.35 5.29 14.12
CA LEU A 24 -3.03 6.39 13.44
C LEU A 24 -4.45 6.02 13.00
N ALA A 25 -4.67 4.80 12.52
CA ALA A 25 -5.99 4.31 12.13
C ALA A 25 -6.95 4.20 13.33
N ILE A 26 -6.44 3.88 14.52
CA ILE A 26 -7.25 3.70 15.74
C ILE A 26 -7.43 5.03 16.51
N ALA A 27 -6.46 5.94 16.43
CA ALA A 27 -6.46 7.22 17.13
C ALA A 27 -7.78 8.02 17.07
N PRO A 28 -8.42 8.25 15.90
CA PRO A 28 -9.65 9.04 15.83
C PRO A 28 -10.79 8.40 16.66
N PHE A 29 -10.90 7.07 16.65
CA PHE A 29 -11.92 6.36 17.45
C PHE A 29 -11.64 6.42 18.95
N TYR A 30 -10.38 6.47 19.35
CA TYR A 30 -10.00 6.66 20.75
C TYR A 30 -10.25 8.10 21.23
N LEU A 31 -10.10 9.08 20.34
CA LEU A 31 -10.34 10.50 20.59
C LEU A 31 -11.82 10.90 20.55
N GLY A 32 -12.72 9.95 20.30
CA GLY A 32 -14.17 10.16 20.36
C GLY A 32 -14.79 10.60 19.03
N GLU A 33 -14.09 10.45 17.91
CA GLU A 33 -14.71 10.67 16.60
C GLU A 33 -15.83 9.64 16.32
N PRO A 34 -16.88 10.04 15.60
CA PRO A 34 -18.00 9.15 15.29
C PRO A 34 -17.59 8.01 14.35
N PHE A 35 -18.22 6.85 14.54
CA PHE A 35 -18.10 5.69 13.66
C PHE A 35 -18.90 5.89 12.36
N THR A 36 -18.45 6.81 11.52
CA THR A 36 -19.01 7.03 10.18
C THR A 36 -18.37 6.10 9.14
N SER A 37 -19.05 5.92 8.02
CA SER A 37 -18.54 5.17 6.85
C SER A 37 -17.20 5.73 6.35
N GLU A 38 -17.04 7.05 6.38
CA GLU A 38 -15.84 7.74 5.91
C GLU A 38 -14.64 7.49 6.84
N ASN A 39 -14.85 7.61 8.15
CA ASN A 39 -13.81 7.37 9.15
C ASN A 39 -13.37 5.91 9.13
N LEU A 40 -14.32 4.99 8.95
CA LEU A 40 -14.02 3.57 8.82
C LEU A 40 -13.22 3.29 7.54
N ALA A 41 -13.62 3.84 6.39
CA ALA A 41 -12.90 3.66 5.13
C ALA A 41 -11.48 4.24 5.18
N THR A 42 -11.33 5.42 5.78
CA THR A 42 -10.02 6.06 5.97
C THR A 42 -9.11 5.22 6.86
N ALA A 43 -9.64 4.70 7.98
CA ALA A 43 -8.89 3.82 8.87
C ALA A 43 -8.48 2.50 8.17
N VAL A 44 -9.38 1.91 7.37
CA VAL A 44 -9.07 0.73 6.56
C VAL A 44 -7.96 1.01 5.56
N LEU A 45 -8.01 2.15 4.85
CA LEU A 45 -6.96 2.54 3.90
C LEU A 45 -5.61 2.73 4.58
N VAL A 46 -5.58 3.39 5.74
CA VAL A 46 -4.35 3.59 6.52
C VAL A 46 -3.77 2.25 6.99
N CYS A 47 -4.61 1.34 7.50
CA CYS A 47 -4.20 -0.01 7.85
C CYS A 47 -3.64 -0.78 6.66
N LEU A 48 -4.24 -0.62 5.48
CA LEU A 48 -3.81 -1.31 4.26
C LEU A 48 -2.40 -0.91 3.84
N VAL A 49 -2.14 0.38 3.80
CA VAL A 49 -0.81 0.94 3.51
C VAL A 49 0.19 0.48 4.58
N GLY A 50 -0.24 0.46 5.85
CA GLY A 50 0.56 -0.04 6.97
C GLY A 50 1.00 -1.50 6.78
N VAL A 51 0.12 -2.37 6.27
CA VAL A 51 0.40 -3.81 6.05
C VAL A 51 1.17 -4.06 4.75
N ALA A 52 0.95 -3.26 3.71
CA ALA A 52 1.64 -3.42 2.43
C ALA A 52 3.16 -3.31 2.56
N PHE A 53 3.63 -2.33 3.34
CA PHE A 53 5.05 -2.05 3.48
C PHE A 53 5.89 -3.21 4.09
N PRO A 54 5.51 -3.82 5.24
CA PRO A 54 6.20 -5.00 5.73
C PRO A 54 6.01 -6.20 4.80
N LEU A 55 4.83 -6.42 4.22
CA LEU A 55 4.59 -7.55 3.32
C LEU A 55 5.55 -7.53 2.12
N VAL A 56 5.73 -6.36 1.48
CA VAL A 56 6.66 -6.19 0.36
C VAL A 56 8.12 -6.25 0.81
N SER A 57 8.43 -5.78 2.03
CA SER A 57 9.78 -5.84 2.59
C SER A 57 10.24 -7.28 2.91
N TYR A 58 9.33 -8.15 3.36
CA TYR A 58 9.61 -9.56 3.63
C TYR A 58 9.49 -10.44 2.38
N ARG A 59 8.50 -10.16 1.51
CA ARG A 59 8.17 -10.95 0.33
C ARG A 59 8.02 -10.04 -0.89
N PRO A 60 9.12 -9.54 -1.47
CA PRO A 60 9.06 -8.58 -2.56
C PRO A 60 8.46 -9.15 -3.85
N GLU A 61 8.40 -10.47 -3.99
CA GLU A 61 7.70 -11.16 -5.09
C GLU A 61 6.20 -10.82 -5.13
N TRP A 62 5.61 -10.51 -3.96
CA TRP A 62 4.21 -10.16 -3.80
C TRP A 62 3.91 -8.70 -4.13
N ASN A 63 4.92 -7.86 -4.40
CA ASN A 63 4.74 -6.42 -4.62
C ASN A 63 3.73 -6.10 -5.73
N LYS A 64 3.74 -6.86 -6.82
CA LYS A 64 2.79 -6.65 -7.94
C LYS A 64 1.35 -6.96 -7.55
N ALA A 65 1.16 -8.07 -6.84
CA ALA A 65 -0.15 -8.51 -6.37
C ALA A 65 -0.68 -7.55 -5.31
N MET A 66 0.18 -7.09 -4.39
CA MET A 66 -0.20 -6.12 -3.37
C MET A 66 -0.62 -4.80 -4.00
N LEU A 67 0.15 -4.27 -4.96
CA LEU A 67 -0.17 -3.02 -5.64
C LEU A 67 -1.47 -3.10 -6.46
N PHE A 68 -1.77 -4.28 -7.03
CA PHE A 68 -3.06 -4.54 -7.68
C PHE A 68 -4.22 -4.53 -6.67
N CYS A 69 -4.04 -5.24 -5.55
CA CYS A 69 -5.04 -5.33 -4.48
C CYS A 69 -5.32 -3.97 -3.85
N GLU A 70 -4.27 -3.20 -3.54
CA GLU A 70 -4.37 -1.82 -3.06
C GLU A 70 -5.12 -0.95 -4.06
N GLY A 71 -4.79 -1.03 -5.35
CA GLY A 71 -5.48 -0.27 -6.39
C GLY A 71 -6.98 -0.55 -6.44
N ILE A 72 -7.40 -1.82 -6.31
CA ILE A 72 -8.81 -2.21 -6.22
C ILE A 72 -9.46 -1.63 -4.98
N LEU A 73 -8.80 -1.75 -3.81
CA LEU A 73 -9.36 -1.29 -2.56
C LEU A 73 -9.46 0.24 -2.48
N PHE A 74 -8.49 0.96 -3.02
CA PHE A 74 -8.58 2.42 -3.19
C PHE A 74 -9.73 2.82 -4.12
N ALA A 75 -9.95 2.09 -5.21
CA ALA A 75 -11.05 2.38 -6.12
C ALA A 75 -12.42 2.11 -5.49
N ILE A 76 -12.60 0.97 -4.81
CA ILE A 76 -13.87 0.59 -4.17
C ILE A 76 -14.16 1.50 -2.98
N LEU A 77 -13.19 1.67 -2.06
CA LEU A 77 -13.38 2.48 -0.87
C LEU A 77 -13.56 3.96 -1.23
N GLY A 78 -12.77 4.46 -2.19
CA GLY A 78 -12.94 5.80 -2.74
C GLY A 78 -14.32 6.04 -3.34
N TYR A 79 -14.83 5.10 -4.15
CA TYR A 79 -16.13 5.26 -4.79
C TYR A 79 -17.32 5.15 -3.82
N MET A 80 -17.27 4.19 -2.88
CA MET A 80 -18.43 3.81 -2.08
C MET A 80 -18.51 4.51 -0.72
N PHE A 81 -17.37 4.93 -0.14
CA PHE A 81 -17.32 5.33 1.27
C PHE A 81 -16.76 6.72 1.52
N LEU A 82 -16.14 7.38 0.53
CA LEU A 82 -15.64 8.75 0.68
C LEU A 82 -16.61 9.74 0.04
N GLU A 83 -16.77 10.92 0.63
CA GLU A 83 -17.52 12.02 0.04
C GLU A 83 -16.75 12.75 -1.07
N ASN A 84 -17.51 13.53 -1.85
CA ASN A 84 -16.98 14.36 -2.93
C ASN A 84 -16.20 15.55 -2.32
N PRO A 85 -14.95 15.86 -2.77
CA PRO A 85 -14.26 15.37 -3.98
C PRO A 85 -13.24 14.27 -3.76
N TYR A 86 -13.09 13.78 -2.53
CA TYR A 86 -12.09 12.77 -2.20
C TYR A 86 -12.36 11.46 -2.94
N ASN A 87 -13.63 11.11 -3.14
CA ASN A 87 -14.04 9.94 -3.92
C ASN A 87 -13.38 9.84 -5.31
N TYR A 88 -13.37 10.93 -6.09
CA TYR A 88 -12.81 10.96 -7.43
C TYR A 88 -11.29 10.85 -7.40
N VAL A 89 -10.64 11.48 -6.43
CA VAL A 89 -9.18 11.41 -6.28
C VAL A 89 -8.76 9.98 -5.99
N PHE A 90 -9.41 9.32 -5.03
CA PHE A 90 -9.09 7.94 -4.66
C PHE A 90 -9.48 6.93 -5.73
N LEU A 91 -10.58 7.17 -6.47
CA LEU A 91 -10.97 6.36 -7.61
C LEU A 91 -9.94 6.43 -8.74
N VAL A 92 -9.53 7.64 -9.14
CA VAL A 92 -8.53 7.82 -10.20
C VAL A 92 -7.19 7.23 -9.76
N PHE A 93 -6.79 7.48 -8.51
CA PHE A 93 -5.57 6.90 -7.96
C PHE A 93 -5.59 5.36 -7.96
N GLY A 94 -6.70 4.75 -7.54
CA GLY A 94 -6.88 3.30 -7.57
C GLY A 94 -6.80 2.73 -8.99
N ILE A 95 -7.44 3.36 -9.97
CA ILE A 95 -7.38 2.95 -11.39
C ILE A 95 -5.94 3.04 -11.91
N VAL A 96 -5.21 4.11 -11.58
CA VAL A 96 -3.81 4.28 -11.99
C VAL A 96 -2.93 3.15 -11.40
N LEU A 97 -3.12 2.81 -10.13
CA LEU A 97 -2.40 1.70 -9.50
C LEU A 97 -2.71 0.35 -10.19
N ILE A 98 -3.97 0.07 -10.48
CA ILE A 98 -4.38 -1.13 -11.22
C ILE A 98 -3.70 -1.18 -12.59
N ALA A 99 -3.73 -0.07 -13.34
CA ALA A 99 -3.10 0.01 -14.65
C ALA A 99 -1.59 -0.24 -14.58
N ILE A 100 -0.90 0.39 -13.63
CA ILE A 100 0.53 0.18 -13.37
C ILE A 100 0.82 -1.28 -13.03
N SER A 101 -0.01 -1.91 -12.19
CA SER A 101 0.19 -3.31 -11.83
C SER A 101 0.00 -4.24 -13.03
N ILE A 102 -1.04 -4.05 -13.84
CA ILE A 102 -1.26 -4.83 -15.07
C ILE A 102 -0.08 -4.69 -16.03
N LEU A 103 0.38 -3.45 -16.27
CA LEU A 103 1.57 -3.18 -17.07
C LEU A 103 2.80 -3.90 -16.50
N ALA A 104 2.93 -4.03 -15.17
CA ALA A 104 4.04 -4.68 -14.49
C ALA A 104 4.00 -6.20 -14.67
N TYR A 105 2.80 -6.80 -14.66
CA TYR A 105 2.58 -8.20 -15.01
C TYR A 105 2.93 -8.48 -16.47
N MET A 106 2.56 -7.58 -17.39
CA MET A 106 2.86 -7.68 -18.81
C MET A 106 4.33 -7.38 -19.17
N LYS A 107 5.17 -7.01 -18.19
CA LYS A 107 6.56 -6.56 -18.39
C LYS A 107 6.71 -5.38 -19.38
N LYS A 108 5.65 -4.58 -19.56
CA LYS A 108 5.63 -3.42 -20.48
C LYS A 108 5.95 -2.09 -19.80
N LEU A 109 6.31 -2.10 -18.50
CA LEU A 109 6.72 -0.87 -17.82
C LEU A 109 8.06 -0.34 -18.33
N PRO A 110 8.32 0.97 -18.19
CA PRO A 110 9.65 1.53 -18.39
C PRO A 110 10.70 0.78 -17.56
N PRO A 111 11.91 0.53 -18.09
CA PRO A 111 12.97 -0.24 -17.40
C PRO A 111 13.28 0.26 -15.98
N ARG A 112 13.15 1.58 -15.74
CA ARG A 112 13.35 2.21 -14.42
C ARG A 112 12.33 1.75 -13.38
N LEU A 113 11.06 1.58 -13.75
CA LEU A 113 10.00 1.12 -12.86
C LEU A 113 9.94 -0.41 -12.77
N LEU A 114 10.24 -1.11 -13.88
CA LEU A 114 10.44 -2.57 -13.88
C LEU A 114 11.50 -3.02 -12.88
N GLY A 115 12.56 -2.23 -12.70
CA GLY A 115 13.59 -2.46 -11.69
C GLY A 115 13.04 -2.61 -10.28
N TYR A 116 12.09 -1.77 -9.86
CA TYR A 116 11.47 -1.86 -8.53
C TYR A 116 10.70 -3.17 -8.30
N PHE A 117 10.14 -3.77 -9.35
CA PHE A 117 9.39 -5.02 -9.26
C PHE A 117 10.26 -6.28 -9.43
N TYR A 118 11.37 -6.21 -10.17
CA TYR A 118 12.18 -7.38 -10.54
C TYR A 118 13.57 -7.43 -9.90
N HIS A 119 14.15 -6.31 -9.45
CA HIS A 119 15.50 -6.30 -8.88
C HIS A 119 15.58 -7.05 -7.53
N SER A 120 14.45 -7.26 -6.86
CA SER A 120 14.37 -8.07 -5.64
C SER A 120 14.33 -9.59 -5.88
N SER A 121 14.08 -10.04 -7.11
CA SER A 121 13.98 -11.47 -7.46
C SER A 121 15.32 -12.10 -7.86
N LYS A 122 16.36 -11.29 -8.10
CA LYS A 122 17.71 -11.75 -8.52
C LYS A 122 18.65 -12.17 -7.38
N LYS A 123 18.15 -12.32 -6.15
CA LYS A 123 18.88 -13.05 -5.09
C LYS A 123 18.34 -14.48 -5.01
N LYS A 124 18.67 -15.29 -6.02
CA LYS A 124 18.80 -16.74 -5.84
C LYS A 124 20.19 -17.02 -5.31
#